data_AF-A0A226D828-F1
#
_entry.id   AF-A0A226D828-F1
#
_cell.length_a   1.000
_cell.length_b   1.000
_cell.length_c   1.000
_cell.angle_alpha   90.00
_cell.angle_beta   90.00
_cell.angle_gamma   90.00
#
_symmetry.space_group_name_H-M   'P 1'
#
loop_
_entity.id
_entity.type
_entity.pdbx_description
1 polymer ?
#
loop_
_entity_poly.entity_id
_entity_poly.type
_entity_poly.pdbx_seq_one_letter_code
_entity_poly.pdbx_strand_id
1 'polypeptide(L)'
;MVEQVVPSVRYRYIANLTSFNGFVAFWLLEDMMKHDYLKFDPRHSIPPIMKRPTYKFLGLIFVAHDIQKFSYLSCYQVKWTNSVILSELMAPYDIGVWLCILASLIAVIVLLIASLDNFISRGILLTVGICLENSVLGYLSTYKSIKYRVGVCTLITTLALLGGTLLSNFYKTYFTLEMIVPKMYQSPWNSVMNVEEIKILMPFDLLDEQDLQSANLSEYNRYMYFYQDILLQSSKVAQLGREYPRLNGYIKTANRLIKSLLPYFGVGTDGKNYFNGTFGFHPNRETQYNTSILREFPIQPISYKDHVALIKNLSTCGKIALVDTEDHITGLTPFLNDNSDHLIYLSGHEDVFFTAMNGWSIHPVRESYGAKRVKVLMSSGIFKYLKTLYSLLNPDRLFHHYASWTQPKLDSVTRLDLNSKVAAGLHVCGICLVVCILIFLVEVGWFRGYRLMEKYLATPK
;
A
#
# COMPACT_ATOMS: atom_id res chain seq x y z
N MET A 1 43.24 9.46 -29.91
CA MET A 1 41.91 9.93 -29.50
C MET A 1 40.92 8.86 -29.92
N VAL A 2 40.59 7.95 -29.01
CA VAL A 2 39.51 6.98 -29.22
C VAL A 2 38.23 7.74 -28.93
N GLU A 3 37.38 7.92 -29.93
CA GLU A 3 36.05 8.50 -29.79
C GLU A 3 35.35 7.84 -28.60
N GLN A 4 35.05 8.63 -27.58
CA GLN A 4 34.04 8.31 -26.58
C GLN A 4 32.68 8.34 -27.31
N VAL A 5 32.42 7.32 -28.13
CA VAL A 5 31.07 7.01 -28.58
C VAL A 5 30.24 6.86 -27.31
N VAL A 6 29.25 7.74 -27.17
CA VAL A 6 28.40 7.86 -25.99
C VAL A 6 27.94 6.45 -25.59
N PRO A 7 28.34 5.93 -24.41
CA PRO A 7 28.04 4.56 -23.99
C PRO A 7 26.55 4.18 -24.10
N SER A 8 25.67 5.18 -24.07
CA SER A 8 24.21 5.04 -24.16
C SER A 8 23.73 4.36 -25.46
N VAL A 9 24.35 4.61 -26.61
CA VAL A 9 23.87 4.06 -27.91
C VAL A 9 24.11 2.55 -27.98
N ARG A 10 25.29 2.09 -27.52
CA ARG A 10 25.65 0.67 -27.54
C ARG A 10 24.79 -0.14 -26.56
N TYR A 11 24.54 0.37 -25.35
CA TYR A 11 23.68 -0.32 -24.39
C TYR A 11 22.24 -0.40 -24.84
N ARG A 12 21.72 0.64 -25.51
CA ARG A 12 20.37 0.61 -26.09
C ARG A 12 20.25 -0.47 -27.17
N TYR A 13 21.25 -0.59 -28.04
CA TYR A 13 21.26 -1.64 -29.05
C TYR A 13 21.25 -3.04 -28.42
N ILE A 14 22.10 -3.29 -27.43
CA ILE A 14 22.16 -4.59 -26.74
C ILE A 14 20.85 -4.87 -26.00
N ALA A 15 20.34 -3.90 -25.24
CA ALA A 15 19.09 -4.04 -24.51
C ALA A 15 17.89 -4.35 -25.42
N ASN A 16 17.92 -3.92 -26.69
CA ASN A 16 16.88 -4.25 -27.67
C ASN A 16 17.05 -5.64 -28.30
N LEU A 17 18.25 -6.23 -28.24
CA LEU A 17 18.57 -7.52 -28.85
C LEU A 17 18.35 -8.72 -27.91
N THR A 18 18.27 -8.48 -26.60
CA THR A 18 18.23 -9.55 -25.61
C THR A 18 17.34 -9.21 -24.43
N SER A 19 16.97 -10.22 -23.65
CA SER A 19 16.25 -10.04 -22.39
C SER A 19 17.12 -9.36 -21.33
N PHE A 20 16.53 -8.92 -20.22
CA PHE A 20 17.31 -8.37 -19.11
C PHE A 20 18.34 -9.38 -18.60
N ASN A 21 18.00 -10.68 -18.55
CA ASN A 21 18.93 -11.74 -18.20
C ASN A 21 20.13 -11.82 -19.16
N GLY A 22 19.88 -11.75 -20.47
CA GLY A 22 20.95 -11.74 -21.46
C GLY A 22 21.79 -10.46 -21.42
N PHE A 23 21.18 -9.31 -21.12
CA PHE A 23 21.90 -8.04 -20.93
C PHE A 23 22.83 -8.10 -19.71
N VAL A 24 22.36 -8.65 -18.59
CA VAL A 24 23.18 -8.86 -17.38
C VAL A 24 24.28 -9.89 -17.64
N ALA A 25 23.97 -11.00 -18.33
CA ALA A 25 24.96 -12.01 -18.68
C ALA A 25 26.07 -11.44 -19.58
N PHE A 26 25.71 -10.65 -20.60
CA PHE A 26 26.66 -9.93 -21.44
C PHE A 26 27.59 -9.05 -20.62
N TRP A 27 27.04 -8.26 -19.69
CA TRP A 27 27.81 -7.36 -18.84
C TRP A 27 28.78 -8.12 -17.92
N LEU A 28 28.31 -9.22 -17.30
CA LEU A 28 29.13 -10.06 -16.42
C LEU A 28 30.31 -10.71 -17.15
N LEU A 29 30.13 -11.02 -18.43
CA LEU A 29 31.11 -11.70 -19.29
C LEU A 29 31.93 -10.73 -20.16
N GLU A 30 31.71 -9.42 -20.09
CA GLU A 30 32.34 -8.44 -20.98
C GLU A 30 33.87 -8.51 -20.95
N ASP A 31 34.46 -8.65 -19.76
CA ASP A 31 35.91 -8.75 -19.60
C ASP A 31 36.48 -10.05 -20.17
N MET A 32 35.69 -11.12 -20.21
CA MET A 32 36.10 -12.39 -20.81
C MET A 32 36.12 -12.33 -22.33
N MET A 33 35.26 -11.50 -22.95
CA MET A 33 35.24 -11.31 -24.40
C MET A 33 36.47 -10.57 -24.94
N LYS A 34 37.24 -9.87 -24.09
CA LYS A 34 38.49 -9.19 -24.49
C LYS A 34 39.64 -10.15 -24.75
N HIS A 35 39.49 -11.40 -24.30
CA HIS A 35 40.51 -12.43 -24.45
C HIS A 35 40.11 -13.28 -25.66
N ASP A 36 41.03 -13.53 -26.58
CA ASP A 36 40.81 -14.28 -27.82
C ASP A 36 40.63 -15.78 -27.55
N TYR A 37 39.54 -16.12 -26.88
CA TYR A 37 39.14 -17.49 -26.59
C TYR A 37 38.36 -18.03 -27.78
N LEU A 38 39.08 -18.49 -28.81
CA LEU A 38 38.53 -19.23 -29.95
C LEU A 38 37.75 -20.51 -29.54
N LYS A 39 37.79 -20.91 -28.26
CA LYS A 39 37.07 -22.05 -27.70
C LYS A 39 36.30 -21.66 -26.45
N PHE A 40 35.17 -20.97 -26.65
CA PHE A 40 34.23 -20.71 -25.56
C PHE A 40 33.46 -22.02 -25.24
N ASP A 41 33.79 -22.66 -24.12
CA ASP A 41 33.03 -23.82 -23.64
C ASP A 41 31.68 -23.34 -23.06
N PRO A 42 30.52 -23.92 -23.45
CA PRO A 42 29.19 -23.59 -22.90
C PRO A 42 29.08 -23.67 -21.37
N ARG A 43 30.08 -24.24 -20.67
CA ARG A 43 30.20 -24.19 -19.20
C ARG A 43 30.35 -22.79 -18.60
N HIS A 44 30.53 -21.75 -19.42
CA HIS A 44 30.68 -20.35 -18.98
C HIS A 44 29.38 -19.53 -19.08
N SER A 45 28.22 -20.18 -19.15
CA SER A 45 26.93 -19.46 -19.13
C SER A 45 26.60 -18.95 -17.73
N ILE A 46 26.11 -17.72 -17.65
CA ILE A 46 25.45 -17.21 -16.44
C ILE A 46 24.00 -17.63 -16.53
N PRO A 47 23.48 -18.43 -15.57
CA PRO A 47 22.07 -18.82 -15.57
C PRO A 47 21.19 -17.57 -15.45
N PRO A 48 19.97 -17.58 -16.01
CA PRO A 48 19.04 -16.48 -15.81
C PRO A 48 18.68 -16.35 -14.32
N ILE A 49 18.18 -15.17 -13.95
CA ILE A 49 17.53 -14.98 -12.66
C ILE A 49 16.30 -15.89 -12.65
N MET A 50 16.21 -16.70 -11.61
CA MET A 50 15.15 -17.69 -11.46
C MET A 50 14.71 -17.75 -10.00
N LYS A 51 13.50 -18.26 -9.80
CA LYS A 51 13.02 -18.58 -8.46
C LYS A 51 13.92 -19.61 -7.81
N ARG A 52 14.07 -19.49 -6.49
CA ARG A 52 14.79 -20.49 -5.70
C ARG A 52 14.17 -21.87 -5.97
N PRO A 53 14.95 -22.82 -6.53
CA PRO A 53 14.41 -24.13 -6.87
C PRO A 53 13.90 -24.82 -5.61
N THR A 54 12.70 -25.41 -5.72
CA THR A 54 12.08 -26.16 -4.62
C THR A 54 12.91 -27.38 -4.24
N TYR A 55 13.47 -28.03 -5.25
CA TYR A 55 14.36 -29.16 -5.06
C TYR A 55 15.75 -28.66 -4.72
N LYS A 56 16.33 -29.23 -3.66
CA LYS A 56 17.76 -29.08 -3.38
C LYS A 56 18.52 -29.83 -4.48
N PHE A 57 18.73 -29.19 -5.62
CA PHE A 57 19.69 -29.67 -6.59
C PHE A 57 21.04 -29.74 -5.87
N LEU A 58 21.54 -30.97 -5.70
CA LEU A 58 22.76 -31.26 -4.96
C LEU A 58 23.90 -30.44 -5.57
N GLY A 59 24.43 -29.51 -4.76
CA GLY A 59 25.56 -28.68 -5.14
C GLY A 59 25.24 -27.59 -6.15
N LEU A 60 24.18 -26.79 -5.97
CA LEU A 60 24.09 -25.44 -6.54
C LEU A 60 24.14 -24.41 -5.42
N ILE A 61 24.86 -23.30 -5.64
CA ILE A 61 24.83 -22.12 -4.77
C ILE A 61 23.75 -21.20 -5.30
N PHE A 62 22.80 -20.85 -4.44
CA PHE A 62 21.80 -19.84 -4.77
C PHE A 62 22.27 -18.47 -4.27
N VAL A 63 22.52 -17.55 -5.20
CA VAL A 63 22.79 -16.14 -4.88
C VAL A 63 21.47 -15.39 -4.95
N ALA A 64 20.85 -15.17 -3.79
CA ALA A 64 19.57 -14.46 -3.68
C ALA A 64 19.73 -13.02 -4.21
N HIS A 65 18.81 -12.60 -5.08
CA HIS A 65 18.74 -11.28 -5.68
C HIS A 65 17.77 -10.38 -4.90
N ASP A 66 16.49 -10.75 -4.95
CA ASP A 66 15.38 -10.01 -4.37
C ASP A 66 14.28 -10.98 -3.90
N ILE A 67 13.30 -10.41 -3.20
CA ILE A 67 12.08 -11.09 -2.80
C ILE A 67 10.98 -10.47 -3.65
N GLN A 68 10.49 -11.22 -4.62
CA GLN A 68 9.38 -10.81 -5.46
C GLN A 68 8.10 -10.90 -4.65
N LYS A 69 7.57 -9.72 -4.29
CA LYS A 69 6.29 -9.58 -3.63
C LYS A 69 5.19 -9.47 -4.66
N PHE A 70 4.08 -10.13 -4.37
CA PHE A 70 2.88 -10.09 -5.19
C PHE A 70 1.86 -9.19 -4.54
N SER A 71 1.20 -8.42 -5.38
CA SER A 71 0.06 -7.60 -5.05
C SER A 71 -1.15 -8.16 -5.79
N TYR A 72 -2.33 -7.70 -5.41
CA TYR A 72 -3.54 -8.10 -6.09
C TYR A 72 -4.48 -6.93 -6.24
N LEU A 73 -5.36 -7.03 -7.21
CA LEU A 73 -6.36 -6.02 -7.53
C LEU A 73 -7.73 -6.68 -7.64
N SER A 74 -8.71 -6.17 -6.89
CA SER A 74 -10.09 -6.63 -6.95
C SER A 74 -11.06 -5.51 -6.61
N CYS A 75 -12.27 -5.55 -7.17
CA CYS A 75 -13.37 -4.68 -6.79
C CYS A 75 -14.49 -5.43 -6.01
N TYR A 76 -14.33 -6.74 -5.82
CA TYR A 76 -15.36 -7.63 -5.25
C TYR A 76 -15.84 -7.16 -3.87
N GLN A 77 -17.04 -6.63 -3.64
CA GLN A 77 -17.43 -6.09 -2.31
C GLN A 77 -16.53 -4.96 -1.78
N VAL A 78 -15.85 -4.22 -2.65
CA VAL A 78 -15.28 -2.92 -2.26
C VAL A 78 -16.46 -2.02 -1.90
N LYS A 79 -16.64 -1.78 -0.60
CA LYS A 79 -17.72 -0.93 -0.11
C LYS A 79 -17.16 0.44 0.22
N TRP A 80 -17.94 1.44 -0.14
CA TRP A 80 -17.78 2.78 0.38
C TRP A 80 -18.20 2.70 1.83
N THR A 81 -17.33 3.08 2.76
CA THR A 81 -17.67 3.13 4.19
C THR A 81 -18.59 4.33 4.44
N ASN A 82 -19.85 4.23 3.97
CA ASN A 82 -20.89 5.25 4.20
C ASN A 82 -21.36 5.30 5.66
N SER A 83 -20.93 4.36 6.50
CA SER A 83 -21.34 4.23 7.90
C SER A 83 -20.79 5.31 8.83
N VAL A 84 -20.15 6.35 8.29
CA VAL A 84 -19.30 7.23 9.08
C VAL A 84 -19.63 8.69 8.83
N ILE A 85 -20.80 9.08 8.31
CA ILE A 85 -21.14 10.53 8.20
C ILE A 85 -20.93 11.24 9.56
N LEU A 86 -21.31 10.58 10.66
CA LEU A 86 -21.13 11.15 12.01
C LEU A 86 -19.67 11.14 12.48
N SER A 87 -18.89 10.12 12.10
CA SER A 87 -17.48 10.08 12.48
C SER A 87 -16.57 10.82 11.50
N GLU A 88 -17.02 11.17 10.29
CA GLU A 88 -16.40 12.11 9.37
C GLU A 88 -16.55 13.55 9.89
N LEU A 89 -17.66 13.88 10.57
CA LEU A 89 -17.80 15.14 11.29
C LEU A 89 -16.85 15.22 12.51
N MET A 90 -16.53 14.10 13.13
CA MET A 90 -15.61 14.07 14.28
C MET A 90 -14.15 13.80 13.89
N ALA A 91 -13.90 13.30 12.66
CA ALA A 91 -12.58 12.92 12.15
C ALA A 91 -11.51 14.03 12.14
N PRO A 92 -11.85 15.32 11.93
CA PRO A 92 -10.84 16.38 11.87
C PRO A 92 -9.99 16.49 13.14
N TYR A 93 -10.48 15.98 14.27
CA TYR A 93 -9.77 15.96 15.54
C TYR A 93 -9.79 14.56 16.15
N ASP A 94 -8.64 14.15 16.67
CA ASP A 94 -8.55 12.90 17.43
C ASP A 94 -9.36 13.00 18.73
N ILE A 95 -9.76 11.85 19.28
CA ILE A 95 -10.63 11.79 20.46
C ILE A 95 -10.02 12.52 21.67
N GLY A 96 -8.69 12.52 21.79
CA GLY A 96 -7.97 13.28 22.83
C GLY A 96 -8.14 14.79 22.69
N VAL A 97 -8.14 15.31 21.46
CA VAL A 97 -8.34 16.75 21.18
C VAL A 97 -9.77 17.16 21.51
N TRP A 98 -10.76 16.33 21.14
CA TRP A 98 -12.16 16.55 21.54
C TRP A 98 -12.34 16.58 23.06
N LEU A 99 -11.72 15.65 23.78
CA LEU A 99 -11.74 15.64 25.25
C LEU A 99 -11.08 16.89 25.85
N CYS A 100 -9.97 17.36 25.27
CA CYS A 100 -9.32 18.61 25.68
C CYS A 100 -10.19 19.85 25.43
N ILE A 101 -10.86 19.93 24.28
CA ILE A 101 -11.81 21.02 23.96
C ILE A 101 -12.99 20.97 24.93
N LEU A 102 -13.55 19.80 25.20
CA LEU A 102 -14.65 19.63 26.16
C LEU A 102 -14.22 20.05 27.57
N ALA A 103 -13.03 19.63 28.02
CA ALA A 103 -12.49 19.99 29.32
C ALA A 103 -12.23 21.50 29.45
N SER A 104 -11.70 22.14 28.39
CA SER A 104 -11.45 23.58 28.39
C SER A 104 -12.75 24.38 28.40
N LEU A 105 -13.77 23.95 27.66
CA LEU A 105 -15.11 24.54 27.69
C LEU A 105 -15.75 24.42 29.08
N ILE A 106 -15.67 23.24 29.72
CA ILE A 106 -16.19 23.04 31.08
C ILE A 106 -15.46 23.95 32.07
N ALA A 107 -14.13 24.05 31.99
CA ALA A 107 -13.34 24.93 32.85
C ALA A 107 -13.78 26.39 32.69
N VAL A 108 -13.91 26.89 31.46
CA VAL A 108 -14.36 28.26 31.18
C VAL A 108 -15.78 28.50 31.69
N ILE A 109 -16.70 27.55 31.52
CA ILE A 109 -18.07 27.64 32.07
C ILE A 109 -18.03 27.77 33.59
N VAL A 110 -17.25 26.94 34.29
CA VAL A 110 -17.11 27.00 35.75
C VAL A 110 -16.53 28.34 36.19
N LEU A 111 -15.52 28.86 35.49
CA LEU A 111 -14.92 30.17 35.77
C LEU A 111 -15.92 31.32 35.56
N LEU A 112 -16.71 31.28 34.49
CA LEU A 112 -17.75 32.27 34.22
C LEU A 112 -18.86 32.22 35.27
N ILE A 113 -19.31 31.02 35.65
CA ILE A 113 -20.32 30.84 36.72
C ILE A 113 -19.80 31.42 38.04
N ALA A 114 -18.54 31.14 38.40
CA ALA A 114 -17.93 31.66 39.62
C ALA A 114 -17.75 33.18 39.61
N SER A 115 -17.50 33.77 38.43
CA SER A 115 -17.24 35.22 38.29
C SER A 115 -18.50 36.06 38.15
N LEU A 116 -19.60 35.47 37.66
CA LEU A 116 -20.85 36.18 37.36
C LEU A 116 -21.90 36.14 38.49
N ASP A 117 -21.57 35.58 39.66
CA ASP A 117 -22.33 35.60 40.93
C ASP A 117 -23.85 35.28 40.84
N ASN A 118 -24.34 34.79 39.69
CA ASN A 118 -25.76 34.60 39.39
C ASN A 118 -25.99 33.67 38.17
N PHE A 119 -26.94 32.75 38.35
CA PHE A 119 -27.54 31.80 37.39
C PHE A 119 -26.59 31.06 36.42
N ILE A 120 -26.36 29.78 36.74
CA ILE A 120 -25.69 28.75 35.93
C ILE A 120 -26.07 28.81 34.44
N SER A 121 -27.34 29.10 34.13
CA SER A 121 -27.85 29.15 32.76
C SER A 121 -27.20 30.24 31.89
N ARG A 122 -26.83 31.40 32.47
CA ARG A 122 -26.28 32.53 31.69
C ARG A 122 -24.85 32.28 31.23
N GLY A 123 -24.01 31.69 32.08
CA GLY A 123 -22.63 31.32 31.72
C GLY A 123 -22.57 30.26 30.62
N ILE A 124 -23.46 29.27 30.70
CA ILE A 124 -23.59 28.22 29.67
C ILE A 124 -24.07 28.83 28.35
N LEU A 125 -25.16 29.61 28.35
CA LEU A 125 -25.69 30.25 27.14
C LEU A 125 -24.68 31.18 26.47
N LEU A 126 -23.92 31.94 27.28
CA LEU A 126 -22.86 32.82 26.77
C LEU A 126 -21.75 31.99 26.09
N THR A 127 -21.27 30.94 26.74
CA THR A 127 -20.19 30.09 26.21
C THR A 127 -20.64 29.37 24.93
N VAL A 128 -21.81 28.75 24.95
CA VAL A 128 -22.38 28.05 23.78
C VAL A 128 -22.63 29.02 22.64
N GLY A 129 -23.20 30.19 22.92
CA GLY A 129 -23.43 31.21 21.90
C GLY A 129 -22.14 31.70 21.26
N ILE A 130 -21.07 31.92 22.04
CA ILE A 130 -19.75 32.28 21.50
C ILE A 130 -19.16 31.16 20.63
N CYS A 131 -19.23 29.90 21.07
CA CYS A 131 -18.71 28.76 20.31
C CYS A 131 -19.48 28.51 19.00
N LEU A 132 -20.76 28.85 18.97
CA LEU A 132 -21.61 28.79 17.78
C LEU A 132 -21.52 30.07 16.92
N GLU A 133 -20.58 30.97 17.19
CA GLU A 133 -20.42 32.25 16.48
C GLU A 133 -21.69 33.15 16.52
N ASN A 134 -22.58 32.95 17.51
CA ASN A 134 -23.81 33.74 17.67
C ASN A 134 -23.52 35.07 18.39
N SER A 135 -24.28 36.12 18.05
CA SER A 135 -24.16 37.42 18.69
C SER A 135 -24.78 37.40 20.09
N VAL A 136 -23.96 37.14 21.11
CA VAL A 136 -24.38 37.10 22.53
C VAL A 136 -24.11 38.41 23.27
N LEU A 137 -23.67 39.46 22.56
CA LEU A 137 -23.22 40.73 23.14
C LEU A 137 -24.31 41.42 23.98
N GLY A 138 -25.58 41.18 23.65
CA GLY A 138 -26.73 41.68 24.41
C GLY A 138 -26.76 41.24 25.88
N TYR A 139 -26.15 40.10 26.21
CA TYR A 139 -26.10 39.61 27.60
C TYR A 139 -25.04 40.33 28.45
N LEU A 140 -24.00 40.91 27.83
CA LEU A 140 -22.98 41.68 28.55
C LEU A 140 -23.49 43.05 28.99
N SER A 141 -24.36 43.69 28.22
CA SER A 141 -24.84 45.05 28.49
C SER A 141 -25.66 45.15 29.79
N THR A 142 -26.23 44.03 30.23
CA THR A 142 -27.03 43.93 31.46
C THR A 142 -26.17 43.90 32.72
N TYR A 143 -24.84 43.72 32.60
CA TYR A 143 -23.95 43.53 33.74
C TYR A 143 -23.32 44.86 34.18
N LYS A 144 -24.00 45.58 35.09
CA LYS A 144 -23.64 46.94 35.52
C LYS A 144 -22.58 47.03 36.63
N SER A 145 -22.13 45.90 37.20
CA SER A 145 -21.18 45.90 38.33
C SER A 145 -19.73 46.08 37.87
N ILE A 146 -19.12 47.20 38.25
CA ILE A 146 -17.78 47.65 37.81
C ILE A 146 -16.65 46.76 38.35
N LYS A 147 -16.87 46.05 39.47
CA LYS A 147 -15.77 45.38 40.22
C LYS A 147 -15.10 44.21 39.49
N TYR A 148 -15.79 43.50 38.58
CA TYR A 148 -15.25 42.34 37.87
C TYR A 148 -15.09 42.56 36.35
N ARG A 149 -15.19 43.81 35.91
CA ARG A 149 -15.36 44.15 34.48
C ARG A 149 -14.16 43.76 33.61
N VAL A 150 -12.94 43.86 34.13
CA VAL A 150 -11.73 43.61 33.33
C VAL A 150 -11.52 42.11 33.13
N GLY A 151 -11.43 41.32 34.20
CA GLY A 151 -11.17 39.87 34.12
C GLY A 151 -12.26 39.07 33.40
N VAL A 152 -13.53 39.43 33.59
CA VAL A 152 -14.64 38.79 32.86
C VAL A 152 -14.59 39.16 31.37
N CYS A 153 -14.31 40.43 31.04
CA CYS A 153 -14.15 40.84 29.64
C CYS A 153 -12.94 40.18 28.98
N THR A 154 -11.79 40.07 29.65
CA THR A 154 -10.60 39.41 29.09
C THR A 154 -10.91 37.94 28.82
N LEU A 155 -11.49 37.22 29.79
CA LEU A 155 -11.84 35.81 29.65
C LEU A 155 -12.86 35.55 28.52
N ILE A 156 -13.90 36.38 28.42
CA ILE A 156 -14.88 36.30 27.31
C ILE A 156 -14.22 36.62 25.97
N THR A 157 -13.36 37.63 25.91
CA THR A 157 -12.64 38.02 24.69
C THR A 157 -11.71 36.90 24.22
N THR A 158 -10.98 36.29 25.16
CA THR A 158 -10.08 35.17 24.88
C THR A 158 -10.86 33.94 24.44
N LEU A 159 -11.99 33.63 25.06
CA LEU A 159 -12.88 32.55 24.62
C LEU A 159 -13.40 32.82 23.20
N ALA A 160 -13.83 34.05 22.91
CA ALA A 160 -14.33 34.42 21.59
C ALA A 160 -13.25 34.30 20.51
N LEU A 161 -12.03 34.78 20.78
CA LEU A 161 -10.91 34.65 19.85
C LEU A 161 -10.49 33.19 19.68
N LEU A 162 -10.20 32.47 20.76
CA LEU A 162 -9.65 31.11 20.67
C LEU A 162 -10.71 30.09 20.25
N GLY A 163 -11.83 30.03 20.97
CA GLY A 163 -12.89 29.06 20.73
C GLY A 163 -13.79 29.45 19.56
N GLY A 164 -14.24 30.70 19.55
CA GLY A 164 -15.20 31.19 18.55
C GLY A 164 -14.59 31.43 17.17
N THR A 165 -13.32 31.85 17.07
CA THR A 165 -12.72 32.18 15.75
C THR A 165 -11.60 31.23 15.32
N LEU A 166 -10.61 30.95 16.18
CA LEU A 166 -9.46 30.14 15.77
C LEU A 166 -9.82 28.66 15.64
N LEU A 167 -10.46 28.10 16.68
CA LEU A 167 -10.81 26.68 16.70
C LEU A 167 -11.84 26.32 15.62
N SER A 168 -12.83 27.19 15.38
CA SER A 168 -13.84 26.99 14.33
C SER A 168 -13.22 27.09 12.93
N ASN A 169 -12.31 28.03 12.68
CA ASN A 169 -11.61 28.15 11.40
C ASN A 169 -10.66 26.99 11.15
N PHE A 170 -9.95 26.51 12.18
CA PHE A 170 -9.14 25.30 12.07
C PHE A 170 -10.01 24.08 11.78
N TYR A 171 -11.12 23.91 12.51
CA TYR A 171 -12.05 22.82 12.26
C TYR A 171 -12.58 22.87 10.83
N LYS A 172 -13.06 24.04 10.36
CA LYS A 172 -13.52 24.23 8.97
C LYS A 172 -12.43 23.86 7.96
N THR A 173 -11.18 24.25 8.22
CA THR A 173 -10.03 23.96 7.34
C THR A 173 -9.69 22.47 7.31
N TYR A 174 -9.69 21.79 8.46
CA TYR A 174 -9.41 20.37 8.53
C TYR A 174 -10.56 19.55 7.95
N PHE A 175 -11.80 19.92 8.25
CA PHE A 175 -12.98 19.28 7.70
C PHE A 175 -13.06 19.42 6.18
N THR A 176 -12.84 20.63 5.63
CA THR A 176 -12.82 20.80 4.16
C THR A 176 -11.70 20.00 3.52
N LEU A 177 -10.55 19.92 4.19
CA LEU A 177 -9.43 19.13 3.71
C LEU A 177 -9.77 17.64 3.68
N GLU A 178 -10.37 17.09 4.74
CA GLU A 178 -10.80 15.69 4.76
C GLU A 178 -11.92 15.41 3.75
N MET A 179 -12.82 16.37 3.53
CA MET A 179 -13.85 16.27 2.49
C MET A 179 -13.29 16.30 1.06
N ILE A 180 -12.13 16.95 0.86
CA ILE A 180 -11.42 16.98 -0.44
C ILE A 180 -10.61 15.69 -0.64
N VAL A 181 -10.12 15.05 0.43
CA VAL A 181 -9.40 13.78 0.34
C VAL A 181 -10.36 12.72 -0.23
N PRO A 182 -9.96 11.99 -1.29
CA PRO A 182 -10.83 11.00 -1.89
C PRO A 182 -11.26 9.97 -0.86
N LYS A 183 -12.55 9.61 -0.93
CA LYS A 183 -13.18 8.65 -0.04
C LYS A 183 -12.31 7.41 0.11
N MET A 184 -12.04 7.02 1.35
CA MET A 184 -11.31 5.80 1.62
C MET A 184 -12.22 4.61 1.33
N TYR A 185 -11.73 3.74 0.46
CA TYR A 185 -12.37 2.47 0.17
C TYR A 185 -11.74 1.40 1.03
N GLN A 186 -12.57 0.55 1.62
CA GLN A 186 -12.10 -0.58 2.40
C GLN A 186 -12.51 -1.88 1.71
N SER A 187 -11.54 -2.78 1.57
CA SER A 187 -11.80 -4.16 1.21
C SER A 187 -12.08 -4.98 2.48
N PRO A 188 -13.13 -5.82 2.51
CA PRO A 188 -13.31 -6.78 3.61
C PRO A 188 -12.27 -7.91 3.64
N TRP A 189 -11.34 -7.98 2.67
CA TRP A 189 -10.25 -8.94 2.65
C TRP A 189 -8.89 -8.28 2.91
N ASN A 190 -8.07 -8.97 3.71
CA ASN A 190 -6.65 -8.68 3.92
C ASN A 190 -5.74 -9.47 2.95
N SER A 191 -6.29 -10.52 2.31
CA SER A 191 -5.63 -11.28 1.25
C SER A 191 -6.71 -11.94 0.40
N VAL A 192 -6.47 -11.98 -0.91
CA VAL A 192 -7.37 -12.65 -1.87
C VAL A 192 -7.51 -14.13 -1.55
N MET A 193 -6.46 -14.79 -1.05
CA MET A 193 -6.49 -16.23 -0.73
C MET A 193 -7.43 -16.60 0.43
N ASN A 194 -7.89 -15.61 1.21
CA ASN A 194 -8.86 -15.81 2.29
C ASN A 194 -10.32 -15.72 1.82
N VAL A 195 -10.55 -15.26 0.58
CA VAL A 195 -11.91 -15.16 0.01
C VAL A 195 -12.29 -16.52 -0.58
N GLU A 196 -13.34 -17.13 -0.05
CA GLU A 196 -13.79 -18.44 -0.55
C GLU A 196 -14.37 -18.32 -1.97
N GLU A 197 -13.89 -19.22 -2.84
CA GLU A 197 -14.28 -19.33 -4.26
C GLU A 197 -13.88 -18.13 -5.11
N ILE A 198 -12.87 -17.37 -4.69
CA ILE A 198 -12.33 -16.31 -5.54
C ILE A 198 -11.62 -16.90 -6.76
N LYS A 199 -11.92 -16.34 -7.93
CA LYS A 199 -11.22 -16.63 -9.17
C LYS A 199 -10.02 -15.70 -9.28
N ILE A 200 -8.83 -16.26 -9.28
CA ILE A 200 -7.57 -15.54 -9.38
C ILE A 200 -7.13 -15.55 -10.83
N LEU A 201 -6.97 -14.38 -11.43
CA LEU A 201 -6.38 -14.19 -12.74
C LEU A 201 -4.91 -13.88 -12.54
N MET A 202 -4.03 -14.65 -13.17
CA MET A 202 -2.60 -14.57 -12.95
C MET A 202 -1.85 -14.65 -14.28
N PRO A 203 -0.91 -13.75 -14.60
CA PRO A 203 -0.12 -13.86 -15.82
C PRO A 203 0.68 -15.17 -15.87
N PHE A 204 0.82 -15.76 -17.06
CA PHE A 204 1.63 -16.97 -17.24
C PHE A 204 3.05 -16.83 -16.69
N ASP A 205 3.66 -15.66 -16.89
CA ASP A 205 5.07 -15.39 -16.59
C ASP A 205 5.26 -14.82 -15.19
N LEU A 206 4.17 -14.72 -14.42
CA LEU A 206 4.26 -14.26 -13.04
C LEU A 206 5.04 -15.27 -12.19
N LEU A 207 4.85 -16.55 -12.48
CA LEU A 207 5.47 -17.61 -11.70
C LEU A 207 6.84 -18.05 -12.22
N ASP A 208 7.17 -17.75 -13.46
CA ASP A 208 8.45 -18.10 -14.06
C ASP A 208 9.08 -16.90 -14.75
N GLU A 209 10.16 -16.38 -14.16
CA GLU A 209 11.00 -15.33 -14.77
C GLU A 209 11.97 -15.89 -15.82
N GLN A 210 11.99 -17.20 -16.05
CA GLN A 210 12.66 -17.71 -17.23
C GLN A 210 12.01 -17.04 -18.43
N ASP A 211 12.84 -16.62 -19.40
CA ASP A 211 12.40 -16.06 -20.68
C ASP A 211 11.65 -17.11 -21.52
N LEU A 212 10.80 -17.95 -20.93
CA LEU A 212 9.96 -18.92 -21.60
C LEU A 212 8.98 -18.27 -22.58
N GLN A 213 8.69 -16.96 -22.44
CA GLN A 213 8.01 -16.22 -23.50
C GLN A 213 8.81 -16.14 -24.81
N SER A 214 10.15 -16.18 -24.73
CA SER A 214 11.01 -16.23 -25.92
C SER A 214 11.02 -17.61 -26.57
N ALA A 215 10.77 -18.66 -25.78
CA ALA A 215 10.54 -19.99 -26.33
C ALA A 215 9.11 -20.05 -26.87
N ASN A 216 8.95 -20.36 -28.16
CA ASN A 216 7.65 -20.66 -28.76
C ASN A 216 7.08 -21.98 -28.18
N LEU A 217 6.79 -22.00 -26.89
CA LEU A 217 6.19 -23.13 -26.20
C LEU A 217 4.78 -23.34 -26.71
N SER A 218 4.43 -24.61 -26.98
CA SER A 218 3.05 -24.98 -27.26
C SER A 218 2.16 -24.59 -26.07
N GLU A 219 0.88 -24.30 -26.37
CA GLU A 219 -0.11 -23.91 -25.37
C GLU A 219 -0.17 -24.92 -24.22
N TYR A 220 -0.14 -26.22 -24.55
CA TYR A 220 -0.05 -27.31 -23.59
C TYR A 220 1.08 -27.11 -22.56
N ASN A 221 2.31 -26.88 -23.04
CA ASN A 221 3.48 -26.72 -22.18
C ASN A 221 3.36 -25.48 -21.28
N ARG A 222 2.84 -24.37 -21.82
CA ARG A 222 2.64 -23.13 -21.04
C ARG A 222 1.70 -23.35 -19.86
N TYR A 223 0.57 -24.01 -20.09
CA TYR A 223 -0.38 -24.32 -19.03
C TYR A 223 0.16 -25.37 -18.05
N MET A 224 0.87 -26.39 -18.55
CA MET A 224 1.50 -27.42 -17.71
C MET A 224 2.48 -26.78 -16.71
N TYR A 225 3.43 -25.96 -17.20
CA TYR A 225 4.41 -25.29 -16.35
C TYR A 225 3.75 -24.34 -15.35
N PHE A 226 2.79 -23.54 -15.80
CA PHE A 226 2.04 -22.63 -14.93
C PHE A 226 1.38 -23.37 -13.75
N TYR A 227 0.63 -24.45 -14.02
CA TYR A 227 -0.02 -25.21 -12.96
C TYR A 227 0.93 -26.04 -12.11
N GLN A 228 2.06 -26.46 -12.69
CA GLN A 228 3.12 -27.12 -11.94
C GLN A 228 3.73 -26.16 -10.90
N ASP A 229 3.94 -24.89 -11.25
CA ASP A 229 4.43 -23.89 -10.32
C ASP A 229 3.43 -23.57 -9.21
N ILE A 230 2.14 -23.46 -9.54
CA ILE A 230 1.07 -23.33 -8.53
C ILE A 230 1.08 -24.52 -7.58
N LEU A 231 1.22 -25.75 -8.09
CA LEU A 231 1.27 -26.96 -7.29
C LEU A 231 2.50 -26.98 -6.37
N LEU A 232 3.67 -26.63 -6.89
CA LEU A 232 4.92 -26.55 -6.12
C LEU A 232 4.83 -25.47 -5.03
N GLN A 233 4.31 -24.29 -5.34
CA GLN A 233 4.15 -23.20 -4.38
C GLN A 233 3.13 -23.56 -3.30
N SER A 234 1.99 -24.11 -3.69
CA SER A 234 0.99 -24.60 -2.74
C SER A 234 1.58 -25.67 -1.81
N SER A 235 2.38 -26.59 -2.36
CA SER A 235 3.07 -27.62 -1.55
C SER A 235 4.03 -27.02 -0.53
N LYS A 236 4.80 -25.98 -0.90
CA LYS A 236 5.67 -25.25 0.04
C LYS A 236 4.86 -24.63 1.17
N VAL A 237 3.79 -23.90 0.84
CA VAL A 237 2.92 -23.24 1.84
C VAL A 237 2.26 -24.25 2.77
N ALA A 238 1.78 -25.39 2.23
CA ALA A 238 1.18 -26.45 3.02
C ALA A 238 2.17 -27.10 4.02
N GLN A 239 3.46 -27.19 3.66
CA GLN A 239 4.50 -27.78 4.51
C GLN A 239 4.93 -26.88 5.68
N LEU A 240 4.65 -25.57 5.65
CA LEU A 240 4.93 -24.66 6.78
C LEU A 240 4.06 -24.95 8.03
N GLY A 241 3.11 -25.88 7.92
CA GLY A 241 1.91 -26.00 8.75
C GLY A 241 2.02 -26.56 10.17
N ARG A 242 3.05 -26.19 10.95
CA ARG A 242 3.01 -26.38 12.42
C ARG A 242 3.51 -25.18 13.24
N GLU A 243 4.26 -24.27 12.62
CA GLU A 243 5.01 -23.24 13.37
C GLU A 243 4.33 -21.86 13.37
N TYR A 244 3.39 -21.61 12.45
CA TYR A 244 2.83 -20.27 12.22
C TYR A 244 1.28 -20.25 12.13
N PRO A 245 0.56 -20.09 13.26
CA PRO A 245 -0.92 -20.07 13.28
C PRO A 245 -1.55 -19.00 12.38
N ARG A 246 -0.84 -17.88 12.15
CA ARG A 246 -1.28 -16.79 11.26
C ARG A 246 -1.43 -17.24 9.80
N LEU A 247 -0.80 -18.35 9.40
CA LEU A 247 -0.84 -18.87 8.03
C LEU A 247 -1.90 -19.96 7.82
N ASN A 248 -2.74 -20.27 8.81
CA ASN A 248 -3.73 -21.36 8.72
C ASN A 248 -4.70 -21.19 7.53
N GLY A 249 -5.11 -19.95 7.22
CA GLY A 249 -5.93 -19.65 6.04
C GLY A 249 -5.23 -20.04 4.75
N TYR A 250 -3.97 -19.61 4.57
CA TYR A 250 -3.14 -19.96 3.43
C TYR A 250 -2.88 -21.47 3.32
N ILE A 251 -2.62 -22.16 4.43
CA ILE A 251 -2.40 -23.62 4.44
C ILE A 251 -3.67 -24.37 4.01
N LYS A 252 -4.85 -23.95 4.47
CA LYS A 252 -6.14 -24.52 4.05
C LYS A 252 -6.34 -24.35 2.53
N THR A 253 -6.09 -23.14 2.02
CA THR A 253 -6.20 -22.85 0.59
C THR A 253 -5.18 -23.62 -0.24
N ALA A 254 -3.91 -23.70 0.20
CA ALA A 254 -2.86 -24.49 -0.44
C ALA A 254 -3.23 -25.97 -0.55
N ASN A 255 -3.69 -26.60 0.53
CA ASN A 255 -4.11 -28.01 0.51
C ASN A 255 -5.29 -28.25 -0.44
N ARG A 256 -6.23 -27.30 -0.51
CA ARG A 256 -7.35 -27.35 -1.47
C ARG A 256 -6.85 -27.29 -2.90
N LEU A 257 -5.91 -26.39 -3.20
CA LEU A 257 -5.31 -26.27 -4.53
C LEU A 257 -4.53 -27.53 -4.93
N ILE A 258 -3.71 -28.09 -4.01
CA ILE A 258 -2.99 -29.36 -4.25
C ILE A 258 -3.98 -30.47 -4.58
N LYS A 259 -4.99 -30.69 -3.73
CA LYS A 259 -6.00 -31.73 -3.94
C LYS A 259 -6.74 -31.57 -5.27
N SER A 260 -6.99 -30.32 -5.69
CA SER A 260 -7.64 -30.02 -6.96
C SER A 260 -6.72 -30.15 -8.17
N LEU A 261 -5.40 -29.92 -8.04
CA LEU A 261 -4.44 -29.96 -9.14
C LEU A 261 -3.89 -31.36 -9.42
N LEU A 262 -3.66 -32.18 -8.38
CA LEU A 262 -3.05 -33.51 -8.52
C LEU A 262 -3.75 -34.40 -9.58
N PRO A 263 -5.09 -34.45 -9.69
CA PRO A 263 -5.76 -35.22 -10.74
C PRO A 263 -5.38 -34.79 -12.15
N TYR A 264 -5.13 -33.50 -12.40
CA TYR A 264 -4.69 -33.00 -13.70
C TYR A 264 -3.30 -33.50 -14.06
N PHE A 265 -2.44 -33.81 -13.08
CA PHE A 265 -1.14 -34.44 -13.31
C PHE A 265 -1.19 -35.98 -13.30
N GLY A 266 -2.39 -36.56 -13.16
CA GLY A 266 -2.59 -38.01 -13.10
C GLY A 266 -2.12 -38.60 -11.78
N VAL A 267 -2.14 -37.81 -10.70
CA VAL A 267 -1.80 -38.24 -9.35
C VAL A 267 -3.10 -38.36 -8.55
N GLY A 268 -3.36 -39.54 -7.99
CA GLY A 268 -4.55 -39.77 -7.18
C GLY A 268 -4.46 -39.11 -5.81
N THR A 269 -5.58 -39.08 -5.10
CA THR A 269 -5.62 -38.59 -3.71
C THR A 269 -4.80 -39.44 -2.74
N ASP A 270 -4.45 -40.67 -3.13
CA ASP A 270 -3.55 -41.58 -2.41
C ASP A 270 -2.07 -41.31 -2.72
N GLY A 271 -1.76 -40.32 -3.56
CA GLY A 271 -0.41 -39.97 -3.97
C GLY A 271 0.19 -40.89 -5.03
N LYS A 272 -0.56 -41.87 -5.57
CA LYS A 272 -0.07 -42.75 -6.63
C LYS A 272 -0.22 -42.09 -8.00
N ASN A 273 0.74 -42.38 -8.87
CA ASN A 273 0.72 -41.93 -10.27
C ASN A 273 -0.07 -42.92 -11.13
N TYR A 274 -1.17 -42.45 -11.69
CA TYR A 274 -2.03 -43.17 -12.64
C TYR A 274 -1.77 -42.77 -14.09
N PHE A 275 -1.02 -41.68 -14.32
CA PHE A 275 -0.65 -41.16 -15.65
C PHE A 275 -1.84 -40.78 -16.56
N ASN A 276 -3.07 -40.78 -16.05
CA ASN A 276 -4.30 -40.51 -16.79
C ASN A 276 -4.78 -39.05 -16.73
N GLY A 277 -4.05 -38.17 -16.04
CA GLY A 277 -4.41 -36.75 -15.95
C GLY A 277 -4.02 -35.96 -17.20
N THR A 278 -4.63 -34.80 -17.41
CA THR A 278 -4.39 -33.88 -18.56
C THR A 278 -2.90 -33.62 -18.85
N PHE A 279 -2.09 -33.39 -17.82
CA PHE A 279 -0.65 -33.10 -17.88
C PHE A 279 0.25 -34.33 -17.65
N GLY A 280 -0.32 -35.54 -17.65
CA GLY A 280 0.45 -36.78 -17.51
C GLY A 280 1.44 -37.03 -18.67
N PHE A 281 2.48 -37.81 -18.40
CA PHE A 281 3.55 -38.12 -19.36
C PHE A 281 3.11 -39.22 -20.35
N HIS A 282 2.53 -38.85 -21.50
CA HIS A 282 2.41 -39.75 -22.67
C HIS A 282 2.94 -39.10 -23.95
N PRO A 283 3.53 -39.89 -24.87
CA PRO A 283 3.89 -39.41 -26.20
C PRO A 283 2.62 -38.99 -26.99
N ASN A 284 2.70 -37.88 -27.73
CA ASN A 284 1.66 -37.34 -28.65
C ASN A 284 0.43 -36.61 -28.03
N ARG A 285 0.55 -36.01 -26.84
CA ARG A 285 -0.61 -35.40 -26.15
C ARG A 285 -1.06 -34.01 -26.58
N GLU A 286 -0.29 -33.29 -27.39
CA GLU A 286 -0.68 -31.94 -27.81
C GLU A 286 -2.05 -31.92 -28.51
N THR A 287 -2.45 -33.02 -29.15
CA THR A 287 -3.73 -33.16 -29.87
C THR A 287 -4.93 -33.44 -28.97
N GLN A 288 -4.74 -33.88 -27.72
CA GLN A 288 -5.81 -34.25 -26.78
C GLN A 288 -6.02 -33.21 -25.68
N TYR A 289 -5.21 -32.15 -25.66
CA TYR A 289 -5.29 -31.11 -24.66
C TYR A 289 -6.55 -30.25 -24.85
N ASN A 290 -7.44 -30.27 -23.85
CA ASN A 290 -8.64 -29.44 -23.84
C ASN A 290 -8.57 -28.43 -22.68
N THR A 291 -8.41 -27.15 -23.02
CA THR A 291 -8.36 -26.03 -22.06
C THR A 291 -9.69 -25.80 -21.35
N SER A 292 -10.81 -26.30 -21.87
CA SER A 292 -12.14 -26.05 -21.30
C SER A 292 -12.27 -26.60 -19.87
N ILE A 293 -11.64 -27.74 -19.59
CA ILE A 293 -11.67 -28.41 -18.27
C ILE A 293 -10.98 -27.51 -17.23
N LEU A 294 -9.97 -26.76 -17.64
CA LEU A 294 -9.21 -25.90 -16.74
C LEU A 294 -9.97 -24.62 -16.38
N ARG A 295 -11.03 -24.23 -17.10
CA ARG A 295 -11.78 -22.99 -16.86
C ARG A 295 -12.48 -22.95 -15.49
N GLU A 296 -12.77 -24.12 -14.93
CA GLU A 296 -13.38 -24.29 -13.61
C GLU A 296 -12.38 -24.14 -12.47
N PHE A 297 -11.07 -24.19 -12.76
CA PHE A 297 -10.04 -24.06 -11.75
C PHE A 297 -10.01 -22.64 -11.17
N PRO A 298 -9.84 -22.44 -9.85
CA PRO A 298 -9.90 -21.10 -9.25
C PRO A 298 -8.80 -20.16 -9.74
N ILE A 299 -7.61 -20.67 -10.10
CA ILE A 299 -6.50 -19.84 -10.60
C ILE A 299 -6.38 -19.99 -12.11
N GLN A 300 -6.77 -18.97 -12.86
CA GLN A 300 -6.69 -18.96 -14.31
C GLN A 300 -5.44 -18.19 -14.78
N PRO A 301 -4.62 -18.78 -15.65
CA PRO A 301 -3.58 -18.02 -16.30
C PRO A 301 -4.18 -17.04 -17.31
N ILE A 302 -3.58 -15.86 -17.44
CA ILE A 302 -3.98 -14.84 -18.41
C ILE A 302 -2.80 -14.38 -19.26
N SER A 303 -3.10 -13.83 -20.43
CA SER A 303 -2.14 -13.20 -21.32
C SER A 303 -2.44 -11.72 -21.41
N TYR A 304 -1.43 -10.88 -21.18
CA TYR A 304 -1.53 -9.43 -21.34
C TYR A 304 -1.95 -9.01 -22.76
N LYS A 305 -1.69 -9.86 -23.76
CA LYS A 305 -2.08 -9.62 -25.16
C LYS A 305 -3.61 -9.64 -25.35
N ASP A 306 -4.33 -10.44 -24.54
CA ASP A 306 -5.80 -10.54 -24.58
C ASP A 306 -6.45 -9.61 -23.53
N HIS A 307 -6.12 -8.33 -23.65
CA HIS A 307 -6.58 -7.29 -22.74
C HIS A 307 -8.11 -7.13 -22.75
N VAL A 308 -8.77 -7.37 -23.89
CA VAL A 308 -10.23 -7.26 -24.03
C VAL A 308 -10.94 -8.30 -23.16
N ALA A 309 -10.53 -9.57 -23.22
CA ALA A 309 -11.12 -10.61 -22.39
C ALA A 309 -10.86 -10.37 -20.90
N LEU A 310 -9.66 -9.88 -20.56
CA LEU A 310 -9.36 -9.56 -19.17
C LEU A 310 -10.23 -8.41 -18.62
N ILE A 311 -10.27 -7.28 -19.32
CA ILE A 311 -11.06 -6.12 -18.88
C ILE A 311 -12.52 -6.53 -18.73
N LYS A 312 -13.06 -7.30 -19.68
CA LYS A 312 -14.41 -7.86 -19.60
C LYS A 312 -14.61 -8.74 -18.37
N ASN A 313 -13.63 -9.56 -18.00
CA ASN A 313 -13.73 -10.41 -16.80
C ASN A 313 -13.69 -9.55 -15.53
N LEU A 314 -12.78 -8.58 -15.44
CA LEU A 314 -12.64 -7.69 -14.29
C LEU A 314 -13.85 -6.77 -14.10
N SER A 315 -14.42 -6.25 -15.19
CA SER A 315 -15.58 -5.35 -15.15
C SER A 315 -16.86 -5.99 -14.62
N THR A 316 -16.95 -7.33 -14.60
CA THR A 316 -18.07 -8.02 -13.95
C THR A 316 -18.13 -7.76 -12.45
N CYS A 317 -17.01 -7.35 -11.85
CA CYS A 317 -16.84 -7.14 -10.42
C CYS A 317 -17.30 -8.32 -9.53
N GLY A 318 -17.28 -9.53 -10.09
CA GLY A 318 -17.58 -10.76 -9.38
C GLY A 318 -16.50 -11.11 -8.35
N LYS A 319 -16.54 -12.35 -7.84
CA LYS A 319 -15.46 -12.93 -7.02
C LYS A 319 -14.20 -13.16 -7.87
N ILE A 320 -13.57 -12.09 -8.34
CA ILE A 320 -12.42 -12.13 -9.24
C ILE A 320 -11.34 -11.19 -8.70
N ALA A 321 -10.09 -11.65 -8.73
CA ALA A 321 -8.93 -10.83 -8.42
C ALA A 321 -7.84 -11.04 -9.47
N LEU A 322 -7.18 -9.97 -9.88
CA LEU A 322 -5.94 -10.02 -10.66
C LEU A 322 -4.76 -10.06 -9.68
N VAL A 323 -3.85 -11.02 -9.81
CA VAL A 323 -2.60 -11.09 -9.02
C VAL A 323 -1.43 -10.84 -9.95
N ASP A 324 -0.54 -9.94 -9.57
CA ASP A 324 0.70 -9.62 -10.28
C ASP A 324 1.76 -9.07 -9.31
N THR A 325 2.92 -8.64 -9.82
CA THR A 325 3.91 -7.85 -9.11
C THR A 325 3.32 -6.53 -8.63
N GLU A 326 3.86 -6.02 -7.53
CA GLU A 326 3.42 -4.74 -6.94
C GLU A 326 3.53 -3.57 -7.91
N ASP A 327 4.59 -3.50 -8.70
CA ASP A 327 4.80 -2.46 -9.71
C ASP A 327 3.73 -2.52 -10.81
N HIS A 328 3.38 -3.73 -11.28
CA HIS A 328 2.34 -3.92 -12.29
C HIS A 328 0.96 -3.54 -11.75
N ILE A 329 0.59 -4.00 -10.56
CA ILE A 329 -0.70 -3.64 -9.95
C ILE A 329 -0.79 -2.13 -9.74
N THR A 330 0.28 -1.48 -9.28
CA THR A 330 0.34 -0.03 -9.10
C THR A 330 0.15 0.70 -10.43
N GLY A 331 0.79 0.24 -11.51
CA GLY A 331 0.65 0.80 -12.86
C GLY A 331 -0.73 0.55 -13.50
N LEU A 332 -1.41 -0.53 -13.14
CA LEU A 332 -2.73 -0.90 -13.68
C LEU A 332 -3.90 -0.27 -12.94
N THR A 333 -3.74 0.02 -11.64
CA THR A 333 -4.83 0.51 -10.79
C THR A 333 -5.47 1.80 -11.34
N PRO A 334 -4.72 2.85 -11.74
CA PRO A 334 -5.33 4.06 -12.27
C PRO A 334 -6.08 3.84 -13.59
N PHE A 335 -5.60 2.94 -14.44
CA PHE A 335 -6.26 2.56 -15.68
C PHE A 335 -7.59 1.83 -15.43
N LEU A 336 -7.61 0.86 -14.52
CA LEU A 336 -8.83 0.11 -14.22
C LEU A 336 -9.87 0.94 -13.48
N ASN A 337 -9.45 1.93 -12.68
CA ASN A 337 -10.33 2.90 -12.04
C ASN A 337 -10.86 3.99 -12.99
N ASP A 338 -10.29 4.13 -14.18
CA ASP A 338 -10.77 5.02 -15.25
C ASP A 338 -11.77 4.27 -16.16
N ASN A 339 -12.90 3.88 -15.58
CA ASN A 339 -13.95 3.11 -16.28
C ASN A 339 -15.31 3.83 -16.25
N SER A 340 -16.13 3.57 -17.27
CA SER A 340 -17.47 4.17 -17.42
C SER A 340 -18.45 3.77 -16.33
N ASP A 341 -18.22 2.62 -15.70
CA ASP A 341 -19.14 2.03 -14.73
C ASP A 341 -18.86 2.53 -13.30
N HIS A 342 -17.88 3.42 -13.14
CA HIS A 342 -17.39 3.94 -11.86
C HIS A 342 -17.04 2.84 -10.84
N LEU A 343 -16.61 1.67 -11.32
CA LEU A 343 -16.13 0.58 -10.49
C LEU A 343 -14.79 0.95 -9.87
N ILE A 344 -14.62 0.58 -8.60
CA ILE A 344 -13.43 0.94 -7.84
C ILE A 344 -12.69 -0.33 -7.48
N TYR A 345 -11.51 -0.44 -8.05
CA TYR A 345 -10.55 -1.49 -7.82
C TYR A 345 -9.58 -1.04 -6.74
N LEU A 346 -9.41 -1.89 -5.73
CA LEU A 346 -8.42 -1.69 -4.68
C LEU A 346 -7.29 -2.69 -4.81
N SER A 347 -6.08 -2.16 -4.70
CA SER A 347 -4.89 -2.96 -4.58
C SER A 347 -4.72 -3.40 -3.12
N GLY A 348 -4.53 -4.69 -2.88
CA GLY A 348 -4.04 -5.17 -1.59
C GLY A 348 -2.54 -5.44 -1.64
N HIS A 349 -1.85 -5.13 -0.56
CA HIS A 349 -0.39 -5.24 -0.49
C HIS A 349 0.05 -6.59 0.08
N GLU A 350 1.19 -7.07 -0.42
CA GLU A 350 2.00 -8.16 0.16
C GLU A 350 1.29 -9.50 0.39
N ASP A 351 0.80 -10.14 -0.67
CA ASP A 351 0.32 -11.52 -0.55
C ASP A 351 1.49 -12.51 -0.39
N VAL A 352 1.64 -13.03 0.82
CA VAL A 352 2.72 -13.96 1.18
C VAL A 352 2.59 -15.29 0.44
N PHE A 353 1.40 -15.67 -0.03
CA PHE A 353 1.16 -16.98 -0.64
C PHE A 353 2.03 -17.23 -1.87
N PHE A 354 2.17 -16.24 -2.74
CA PHE A 354 2.95 -16.37 -3.99
C PHE A 354 4.37 -15.85 -3.86
N THR A 355 4.72 -15.22 -2.73
CA THR A 355 6.03 -14.58 -2.53
C THR A 355 7.16 -15.57 -2.84
N ALA A 356 8.08 -15.13 -3.70
CA ALA A 356 9.19 -15.92 -4.18
C ALA A 356 10.51 -15.19 -3.96
N MET A 357 11.58 -15.94 -3.71
CA MET A 357 12.93 -15.40 -3.69
C MET A 357 13.56 -15.70 -5.04
N ASN A 358 13.95 -14.65 -5.76
CA ASN A 358 14.60 -14.77 -7.06
C ASN A 358 16.10 -14.61 -6.90
N GLY A 359 16.87 -15.16 -7.84
CA GLY A 359 18.32 -15.15 -7.77
C GLY A 359 18.98 -16.06 -8.79
N TRP A 360 20.29 -16.25 -8.65
CA TRP A 360 21.08 -17.07 -9.55
C TRP A 360 21.39 -18.43 -8.93
N SER A 361 21.08 -19.50 -9.64
CA SER A 361 21.48 -20.86 -9.27
C SER A 361 22.81 -21.22 -9.94
N ILE A 362 23.93 -20.97 -9.28
CA ILE A 362 25.28 -21.11 -9.85
C ILE A 362 25.94 -22.39 -9.34
N HIS A 363 26.64 -23.12 -10.21
CA HIS A 363 27.46 -24.26 -9.79
C HIS A 363 28.57 -23.84 -8.80
N PRO A 364 28.81 -24.59 -7.70
CA PRO A 364 29.81 -24.34 -6.68
C PRO A 364 31.19 -24.69 -7.22
N VAL A 365 31.70 -23.85 -8.12
CA VAL A 365 33.10 -23.91 -8.53
C VAL A 365 33.90 -23.11 -7.51
N ARG A 366 34.98 -23.67 -6.99
CA ARG A 366 35.91 -22.94 -6.12
C ARG A 366 36.35 -21.68 -6.86
N GLU A 367 36.11 -20.53 -6.24
CA GLU A 367 36.39 -19.23 -6.84
C GLU A 367 35.63 -18.91 -8.13
N SER A 368 34.39 -19.38 -8.26
CA SER A 368 33.49 -19.05 -9.38
C SER A 368 33.51 -17.55 -9.70
N TYR A 369 34.06 -17.22 -10.87
CA TYR A 369 34.15 -15.86 -11.39
C TYR A 369 32.76 -15.21 -11.46
N GLY A 370 31.79 -15.93 -12.04
CA GLY A 370 30.40 -15.48 -12.15
C GLY A 370 29.77 -15.18 -10.79
N ALA A 371 29.92 -16.07 -9.80
CA ALA A 371 29.35 -15.83 -8.47
C ALA A 371 30.00 -14.63 -7.76
N LYS A 372 31.34 -14.46 -7.86
CA LYS A 372 32.05 -13.30 -7.30
C LYS A 372 31.57 -12.00 -7.95
N ARG A 373 31.46 -11.96 -9.29
CA ARG A 373 31.02 -10.78 -10.04
C ARG A 373 29.56 -10.42 -9.77
N VAL A 374 28.64 -11.38 -9.76
CA VAL A 374 27.23 -11.14 -9.41
C VAL A 374 27.11 -10.51 -8.03
N LYS A 375 27.84 -11.04 -7.02
CA LYS A 375 27.86 -10.46 -5.68
C LYS A 375 28.37 -9.02 -5.67
N VAL A 376 29.47 -8.72 -6.36
CA VAL A 376 30.00 -7.36 -6.50
C VAL A 376 28.98 -6.44 -7.17
N LEU A 377 28.37 -6.89 -8.27
CA LEU A 377 27.35 -6.16 -9.04
C LEU A 377 26.13 -5.80 -8.18
N MET A 378 25.68 -6.72 -7.34
CA MET A 378 24.60 -6.49 -6.39
C MET A 378 25.01 -5.52 -5.27
N SER A 379 26.13 -5.80 -4.59
CA SER A 379 26.57 -5.03 -3.42
C SER A 379 26.96 -3.59 -3.75
N SER A 380 27.35 -3.31 -4.99
CA SER A 380 27.72 -1.97 -5.47
C SER A 380 26.52 -1.13 -5.92
N GLY A 381 25.32 -1.71 -6.00
CA GLY A 381 24.13 -1.03 -6.52
C GLY A 381 24.09 -0.92 -8.06
N ILE A 382 25.15 -1.35 -8.76
CA ILE A 382 25.20 -1.34 -10.23
C ILE A 382 24.06 -2.17 -10.81
N PHE A 383 23.76 -3.33 -10.21
CA PHE A 383 22.64 -4.17 -10.68
C PHE A 383 21.31 -3.40 -10.69
N LYS A 384 21.01 -2.68 -9.61
CA LYS A 384 19.78 -1.88 -9.49
C LYS A 384 19.75 -0.78 -10.55
N TYR A 385 20.87 -0.08 -10.75
CA TYR A 385 21.02 0.90 -11.82
C TYR A 385 20.76 0.31 -13.21
N LEU A 386 21.34 -0.86 -13.51
CA LEU A 386 21.15 -1.56 -14.78
C LEU A 386 19.70 -2.01 -14.98
N LYS A 387 19.02 -2.50 -13.92
CA LYS A 387 17.59 -2.85 -13.95
C LYS A 387 16.74 -1.63 -14.29
N THR A 388 16.98 -0.50 -13.62
CA THR A 388 16.27 0.77 -13.90
C THR A 388 16.57 1.30 -15.31
N LEU A 389 17.82 1.23 -15.76
CA LEU A 389 18.20 1.65 -17.11
C LEU A 389 17.52 0.77 -18.17
N TYR A 390 17.51 -0.55 -17.96
CA TYR A 390 16.85 -1.50 -18.86
C TYR A 390 15.34 -1.24 -18.90
N SER A 391 14.67 -1.05 -17.76
CA SER A 391 13.22 -0.76 -17.73
C SER A 391 12.87 0.59 -18.37
N LEU A 392 13.78 1.57 -18.35
CA LEU A 392 13.59 2.84 -19.08
C LEU A 392 13.71 2.65 -20.61
N LEU A 393 14.60 1.76 -21.06
CA LEU A 393 14.83 1.48 -22.48
C LEU A 393 13.77 0.53 -23.06
N ASN A 394 13.34 -0.42 -22.26
CA ASN A 394 12.34 -1.44 -22.57
C ASN A 394 11.28 -1.45 -21.45
N PRO A 395 10.37 -0.46 -21.42
CA PRO A 395 9.30 -0.45 -20.43
C PRO A 395 8.41 -1.68 -20.63
N ASP A 396 8.09 -2.34 -19.52
CA ASP A 396 7.19 -3.48 -19.52
C ASP A 396 5.82 -3.05 -20.06
N ARG A 397 5.39 -3.70 -21.15
CA ARG A 397 4.13 -3.37 -21.80
C ARG A 397 2.98 -3.96 -21.00
N LEU A 398 2.45 -3.16 -20.07
CA LEU A 398 1.19 -3.40 -19.37
C LEU A 398 -0.05 -3.09 -20.23
N PHE A 399 -1.24 -3.42 -19.72
CA PHE A 399 -2.52 -3.28 -20.44
C PHE A 399 -2.74 -1.91 -21.08
N HIS A 400 -2.40 -0.83 -20.36
CA HIS A 400 -2.66 0.52 -20.81
C HIS A 400 -1.87 0.90 -22.08
N HIS A 401 -0.71 0.25 -22.31
CA HIS A 401 0.05 0.43 -23.55
C HIS A 401 -0.65 -0.18 -24.76
N TYR A 402 -1.41 -1.26 -24.57
CA TYR A 402 -2.20 -1.89 -25.65
C TYR A 402 -3.54 -1.21 -25.88
N ALA A 403 -4.12 -0.61 -24.84
CA ALA A 403 -5.40 0.08 -24.90
C ALA A 403 -5.34 1.51 -25.48
N SER A 404 -4.16 2.01 -25.88
CA SER A 404 -3.95 3.41 -26.31
C SER A 404 -4.46 4.43 -25.29
N TRP A 405 -4.34 4.11 -24.00
CA TRP A 405 -4.88 4.94 -22.93
C TRP A 405 -4.07 6.22 -22.74
N THR A 406 -4.72 7.37 -22.79
CA THR A 406 -4.07 8.70 -22.72
C THR A 406 -3.86 9.20 -21.29
N GLN A 407 -3.72 8.28 -20.33
CA GLN A 407 -3.74 8.53 -18.88
C GLN A 407 -5.11 9.05 -18.41
N PRO A 408 -5.45 8.86 -17.13
CA PRO A 408 -6.74 9.26 -16.64
C PRO A 408 -6.76 10.79 -16.55
N LYS A 409 -7.87 11.41 -16.95
CA LYS A 409 -8.17 12.79 -16.57
C LYS A 409 -8.57 12.83 -15.09
N LEU A 410 -7.74 12.25 -14.22
CA LEU A 410 -7.90 12.44 -12.79
C LEU A 410 -7.46 13.86 -12.53
N ASP A 411 -8.39 14.71 -12.07
CA ASP A 411 -8.05 15.96 -11.42
C ASP A 411 -7.06 15.60 -10.32
N SER A 412 -5.78 15.90 -10.55
CA SER A 412 -4.71 15.60 -9.63
C SER A 412 -4.88 16.49 -8.40
N VAL A 413 -5.80 16.12 -7.51
CA VAL A 413 -5.92 16.75 -6.21
C VAL A 413 -4.66 16.34 -5.47
N THR A 414 -3.71 17.27 -5.43
CA THR A 414 -2.40 17.12 -4.81
C THR A 414 -2.63 16.65 -3.38
N ARG A 415 -2.13 15.45 -3.08
CA ARG A 415 -2.12 14.88 -1.74
C ARG A 415 -1.23 15.80 -0.88
N LEU A 416 -1.85 16.79 -0.23
CA LEU A 416 -1.14 17.75 0.61
C LEU A 416 -0.46 16.99 1.74
N ASP A 417 0.78 17.32 2.08
CA ASP A 417 1.49 16.68 3.20
C ASP A 417 0.95 17.22 4.54
N LEU A 418 -0.02 16.51 5.11
CA LEU A 418 -0.90 16.99 6.19
C LEU A 418 -0.25 17.03 7.57
N ASN A 419 0.76 16.18 7.79
CA ASN A 419 1.33 15.99 9.12
C ASN A 419 1.98 17.26 9.69
N SER A 420 2.53 18.14 8.84
CA SER A 420 3.21 19.35 9.32
C SER A 420 2.22 20.45 9.77
N LYS A 421 1.03 20.53 9.18
CA LYS A 421 0.05 21.59 9.47
C LYS A 421 -0.82 21.26 10.69
N VAL A 422 -1.09 19.98 10.95
CA VAL A 422 -1.84 19.53 12.13
C VAL A 422 -1.03 19.78 13.41
N ALA A 423 0.26 19.44 13.39
CA ALA A 423 1.16 19.70 14.52
C ALA A 423 1.23 21.20 14.87
N ALA A 424 1.29 22.06 13.86
CA ALA A 424 1.33 23.51 14.07
C ALA A 424 0.05 24.05 14.74
N GLY A 425 -1.13 23.63 14.30
CA GLY A 425 -2.41 24.06 14.90
C GLY A 425 -2.54 23.62 16.37
N LEU A 426 -2.17 22.38 16.69
CA LEU A 426 -2.17 21.87 18.06
C LEU A 426 -1.16 22.59 18.95
N HIS A 427 0.03 22.91 18.45
CA HIS A 427 1.01 23.69 19.20
C HIS A 427 0.51 25.10 19.53
N VAL A 428 -0.11 25.78 18.57
CA VAL A 428 -0.68 27.12 18.80
C VAL A 428 -1.80 27.07 19.84
N CYS A 429 -2.72 26.11 19.74
CA CYS A 429 -3.80 25.94 20.71
C CYS A 429 -3.29 25.64 22.12
N GLY A 430 -2.29 24.74 22.24
CA GLY A 430 -1.66 24.40 23.51
C GLY A 430 -0.97 25.60 24.18
N ILE A 431 -0.22 26.40 23.41
CA ILE A 431 0.42 27.63 23.92
C ILE A 431 -0.64 28.62 24.42
N CYS A 432 -1.71 28.82 23.64
CA CYS A 432 -2.79 29.72 24.04
C CYS A 432 -3.48 29.29 25.34
N LEU A 433 -3.75 28.00 25.54
CA LEU A 433 -4.34 27.49 26.79
C LEU A 433 -3.42 27.73 28.00
N VAL A 434 -2.12 27.49 27.87
CA VAL A 434 -1.15 27.77 28.94
C VAL A 434 -1.15 29.24 29.31
N VAL A 435 -1.15 30.14 28.31
CA VAL A 435 -1.23 31.59 28.55
C VAL A 435 -2.51 31.98 29.28
N CYS A 436 -3.66 31.39 28.92
CA CYS A 436 -4.94 31.63 29.61
C CYS A 436 -4.88 31.23 31.09
N ILE A 437 -4.32 30.05 31.39
CA ILE A 437 -4.16 29.56 32.76
C ILE A 437 -3.25 30.49 33.56
N LEU A 438 -2.14 30.95 32.97
CA LEU A 438 -1.22 31.87 33.63
C LEU A 438 -1.89 33.22 33.96
N ILE A 439 -2.61 33.81 33.00
CA ILE A 439 -3.35 35.08 33.21
C ILE A 439 -4.38 34.89 34.33
N PHE A 440 -5.12 33.78 34.31
CA PHE A 440 -6.10 33.47 35.33
C PHE A 440 -5.47 33.35 36.72
N LEU A 441 -4.35 32.64 36.85
CA LEU A 441 -3.63 32.52 38.13
C LEU A 441 -3.13 33.88 38.66
N VAL A 442 -2.65 34.75 37.76
CA VAL A 442 -2.23 36.11 38.11
C VAL A 442 -3.41 36.94 38.60
N GLU A 443 -4.55 36.89 37.92
CA GLU A 443 -5.76 37.62 38.35
C GLU A 443 -6.29 37.12 39.70
N VAL A 444 -6.32 35.80 39.92
CA VAL A 444 -6.72 35.21 41.21
C VAL A 444 -5.77 35.63 42.34
N GLY A 445 -4.46 35.62 42.06
CA GLY A 445 -3.43 36.07 43.00
C GLY A 445 -3.59 37.55 43.35
N TRP A 446 -3.77 38.40 42.34
CA TRP A 446 -4.00 39.83 42.50
C TRP A 446 -5.27 40.10 43.30
N PHE A 447 -6.36 39.40 43.00
CA PHE A 447 -7.64 39.54 43.69
C PHE A 447 -7.56 39.13 45.17
N ARG A 448 -6.88 38.02 45.47
CA ARG A 448 -6.63 37.61 46.86
C ARG A 448 -5.81 38.66 47.61
N GLY A 449 -4.77 39.21 46.96
CA GLY A 449 -3.97 40.30 47.52
C GLY A 449 -4.80 41.55 47.82
N TYR A 450 -5.68 41.96 46.89
CA TYR A 450 -6.57 43.11 47.07
C TYR A 450 -7.54 42.89 48.23
N ARG A 451 -8.19 41.72 48.34
CA ARG A 451 -9.06 41.39 49.48
C ARG A 451 -8.31 41.43 50.82
N LEU A 452 -7.08 40.95 50.86
CA LEU A 452 -6.26 40.98 52.07
C LEU A 452 -5.93 42.42 52.46
N MET A 453 -5.55 43.28 51.51
CA MET A 453 -5.34 44.71 51.78
C MET A 453 -6.61 45.42 52.22
N GLU A 454 -7.76 45.15 51.60
CA GLU A 454 -9.05 45.74 52.01
C GLU A 454 -9.40 45.36 53.46
N LYS A 455 -9.16 44.10 53.87
CA LYS A 455 -9.32 43.67 55.27
C LYS A 455 -8.33 44.33 56.23
N TYR A 456 -7.08 44.52 55.82
CA TYR A 456 -6.06 45.19 56.62
C TYR A 456 -6.32 46.70 56.79
N LEU A 457 -6.93 47.35 55.80
CA LEU A 457 -7.30 48.76 55.88
C LEU A 457 -8.62 48.99 56.62
N ALA A 458 -9.53 48.02 56.60
CA ALA A 458 -10.82 48.09 57.28
C ALA A 458 -10.75 47.73 58.79
N THR A 459 -9.60 47.32 59.31
CA THR A 459 -9.43 47.10 60.75
C THR A 459 -9.16 48.46 61.42
N PRO A 460 -10.10 48.99 62.23
CA PRO A 460 -9.90 50.27 62.91
C PRO A 460 -8.72 50.16 63.88
N LYS A 461 -7.80 51.13 63.81
CA LYS A 461 -6.68 51.27 64.74
C LYS A 461 -7.14 51.62 66.14
#